data_AF-A0A975K5Q6-F1
#
_entry.id   AF-A0A975K5Q6-F1
#
_cell.length_a   1.000
_cell.length_b   1.000
_cell.length_c   1.000
_cell.angle_alpha   90.00
_cell.angle_beta   90.00
_cell.angle_gamma   90.00
#
_symmetry.space_group_name_H-M   'P 1'
#
loop_
_entity.id
_entity.type
_entity.pdbx_description
1 polymer ?
#
loop_
_entity_poly.entity_id
_entity_poly.type
_entity_poly.pdbx_seq_one_letter_code
_entity_poly.pdbx_strand_id
1 'polypeptide(L)' 'MTKLTSIESEFATTEEAEAYDAWFRATVEARMASDKPGIPHDEVMARMQAIIDRRKQL' A
#
# COMPACT_ATOMS: atom_id res chain seq x y z
N MET A 1 9.76 -4.20 -23.03
CA MET A 1 9.40 -3.09 -22.12
C MET A 1 9.34 -1.77 -22.87
N THR A 2 8.19 -1.11 -22.84
CA THR A 2 8.07 0.28 -23.29
C THR A 2 8.45 1.21 -22.13
N LYS A 3 9.39 2.14 -22.37
CA LYS A 3 9.80 3.14 -21.39
C LYS A 3 8.77 4.25 -21.32
N LEU A 4 8.36 4.61 -20.11
CA LEU A 4 7.37 5.67 -19.84
C LEU A 4 8.08 6.93 -19.35
N THR A 5 7.52 8.09 -19.68
CA THR A 5 7.96 9.37 -19.11
C THR A 5 7.28 9.62 -17.77
N SER A 6 7.88 10.46 -16.93
CA SER A 6 7.33 10.82 -15.61
C SER A 6 5.98 11.54 -15.66
N ILE A 7 5.58 12.09 -16.82
CA ILE A 7 4.26 12.72 -17.00
C ILE A 7 3.20 11.63 -17.25
N GLU A 8 3.56 10.56 -17.95
CA GLU A 8 2.63 9.47 -18.31
C GLU A 8 2.43 8.50 -17.15
N SER A 9 3.49 8.23 -16.38
CA SER A 9 3.44 7.28 -15.28
C SER A 9 4.52 7.55 -14.22
N GLU A 10 4.23 7.13 -12.99
CA GLU A 10 5.22 7.02 -11.91
C GLU A 10 6.18 5.84 -12.09
N PHE A 11 5.85 4.86 -12.93
CA PHE A 11 6.71 3.73 -13.28
C PHE A 11 7.59 4.04 -14.48
N ALA A 12 8.82 3.53 -14.49
CA ALA A 12 9.76 3.80 -15.58
C ALA A 12 9.43 2.96 -16.84
N THR A 13 8.74 1.83 -16.67
CA THR A 13 8.36 0.95 -17.76
C THR A 13 6.93 0.43 -17.63
N THR A 14 6.35 0.03 -18.74
CA THR A 14 5.03 -0.64 -18.74
C THR A 14 5.03 -1.96 -17.98
N GLU A 15 6.15 -2.70 -17.99
CA GLU A 15 6.24 -3.99 -17.29
C GLU A 15 6.24 -3.80 -15.76
N GLU A 16 6.93 -2.77 -15.25
CA GLU A 16 6.86 -2.41 -13.83
C GLU A 16 5.43 -2.00 -13.42
N ALA A 17 4.75 -1.22 -14.27
CA ALA A 17 3.38 -0.79 -14.02
C ALA A 17 2.40 -1.97 -14.00
N GLU A 18 2.53 -2.90 -14.96
CA GLU A 18 1.71 -4.11 -15.04
C GLU A 18 1.97 -5.05 -13.86
N ALA A 19 3.24 -5.22 -13.44
CA ALA A 19 3.58 -6.01 -12.27
C ALA A 19 2.98 -5.41 -10.99
N TYR A 20 3.02 -4.08 -10.85
CA TYR A 20 2.38 -3.40 -9.72
C TYR A 20 0.86 -3.54 -9.73
N ASP A 21 0.21 -3.33 -10.88
CA ASP A 21 -1.26 -3.49 -11.00
C ASP A 21 -1.70 -4.90 -10.64
N ALA A 22 -1.00 -5.93 -11.13
CA ALA A 22 -1.30 -7.32 -10.80
C ALA A 22 -1.18 -7.60 -9.30
N TRP A 23 -0.10 -7.14 -8.66
CA TRP A 23 0.08 -7.26 -7.22
C TRP A 23 -0.97 -6.49 -6.42
N PHE A 24 -1.30 -5.26 -6.85
CA PHE A 24 -2.25 -4.40 -6.17
C PHE A 24 -3.65 -5.01 -6.19
N ARG A 25 -4.12 -5.48 -7.36
CA ARG A 25 -5.43 -6.15 -7.49
C ARG A 25 -5.51 -7.39 -6.63
N ALA A 26 -4.52 -8.28 -6.70
CA ALA A 26 -4.49 -9.49 -5.88
C ALA A 26 -4.50 -9.17 -4.38
N THR A 27 -3.78 -8.12 -3.98
CA THR A 27 -3.75 -7.64 -2.58
C THR A 27 -5.12 -7.10 -2.16
N VAL A 28 -5.76 -6.27 -2.98
CA VAL A 28 -7.09 -5.71 -2.69
C VAL A 28 -8.14 -6.80 -2.61
N GLU A 29 -8.17 -7.74 -3.57
CA GLU A 29 -9.09 -8.87 -3.57
C GLU A 29 -8.95 -9.72 -2.30
N ALA A 30 -7.73 -10.07 -1.91
CA ALA A 30 -7.47 -10.81 -0.68
C ALA A 30 -7.94 -10.05 0.58
N ARG A 31 -7.86 -8.71 0.59
CA ARG A 31 -8.33 -7.88 1.71
C ARG A 31 -9.85 -7.75 1.72
N MET A 32 -10.49 -7.61 0.56
CA MET A 32 -11.94 -7.57 0.42
C MET A 32 -12.60 -8.90 0.81
N ALA A 33 -11.93 -10.03 0.53
CA ALA A 33 -12.39 -11.36 0.92
C ALA A 33 -12.20 -11.66 2.43
N SER A 34 -11.51 -10.80 3.17
CA SER A 34 -11.28 -11.02 4.61
C SER A 34 -12.56 -10.78 5.42
N ASP A 35 -12.84 -11.68 6.36
CA ASP A 35 -13.91 -11.58 7.35
C ASP A 35 -13.55 -10.72 8.58
N LYS A 36 -12.36 -10.11 8.58
CA LYS A 36 -11.86 -9.33 9.71
C LYS A 36 -12.68 -8.04 9.84
N PRO A 37 -13.08 -7.67 11.06
CA PRO A 37 -13.80 -6.42 11.26
C PRO A 37 -12.90 -5.22 10.90
N GLY A 38 -13.54 -4.16 10.40
CA GLY A 38 -12.89 -2.86 10.24
C GLY A 38 -12.37 -2.34 11.58
N ILE A 39 -11.28 -1.57 11.54
CA ILE A 39 -10.70 -0.93 12.72
C ILE A 39 -11.19 0.53 12.75
N PRO A 40 -11.73 1.04 13.87
CA PRO A 40 -12.07 2.44 14.01
C PRO A 40 -10.87 3.36 13.73
N HIS A 41 -11.13 4.54 13.17
CA HIS A 41 -10.07 5.50 12.81
C HIS A 41 -9.16 5.83 14.00
N ASP A 42 -9.74 6.16 15.16
CA ASP A 42 -8.99 6.52 16.37
C ASP A 42 -8.07 5.41 16.85
N GLU A 43 -8.50 4.15 16.70
CA GLU A 43 -7.69 3.00 17.06
C GLU A 43 -6.50 2.82 16.10
N VAL A 44 -6.68 3.05 14.79
CA VAL A 44 -5.56 3.07 13.84
C VAL A 44 -4.57 4.16 14.21
N MET A 45 -5.04 5.37 14.55
CA MET A 45 -4.18 6.49 14.93
C MET A 45 -3.40 6.19 16.22
N ALA A 46 -4.05 5.61 17.24
CA ALA A 46 -3.39 5.21 18.47
C ALA A 46 -2.29 4.15 18.24
N ARG A 47 -2.56 3.16 17.38
CA ARG A 47 -1.57 2.13 17.00
C ARG A 47 -0.36 2.75 16.28
N MET A 48 -0.58 3.70 15.37
CA MET A 48 0.51 4.38 14.67
C MET A 48 1.36 5.25 15.62
N GLN A 49 0.72 5.99 16.54
CA GLN A 49 1.43 6.78 17.53
C GLN A 49 2.33 5.91 18.42
N ALA A 50 1.84 4.75 18.86
CA ALA A 50 2.62 3.82 19.66
C ALA A 50 3.87 3.27 18.92
N ILE A 51 3.81 3.10 17.59
CA ILE A 51 4.97 2.71 16.77
C ILE A 51 6.00 3.85 16.72
N ILE A 52 5.54 5.09 16.54
CA ILE A 52 6.39 6.28 16.48
C ILE A 52 7.10 6.48 17.82
N ASP A 53 6.38 6.43 18.93
CA ASP A 53 6.93 6.66 20.27
C ASP A 53 7.98 5.61 20.63
N ARG A 54 7.73 4.34 20.26
CA ARG A 54 8.71 3.26 20.43
C ARG A 54 10.00 3.54 19.67
N ARG A 55 9.93 4.08 18.44
CA ARG A 55 11.11 4.40 17.63
C ARG A 55 11.87 5.61 18.14
N LYS A 56 11.21 6.56 18.82
CA LYS A 56 11.87 7.74 19.41
C LYS A 56 12.62 7.43 20.71
N GLN A 57 12.29 6.32 21.36
CA GLN A 57 12.93 5.85 22.59
C GLN A 57 14.18 4.98 22.33
N LEU A 58 14.47 4.69 21.06
CA LEU A 58 15.70 4.04 20.59
C LEU A 58 16.73 5.08 20.17
#